data_AF-A0A2I0N5Q6-F1
#
_entry.id   AF-A0A2I0N5Q6-F1
#
_cell.length_a   1.000
_cell.length_b   1.000
_cell.length_c   1.000
_cell.angle_alpha   90.00
_cell.angle_beta   90.00
_cell.angle_gamma   90.00
#
_symmetry.space_group_name_H-M   'P 1'
#
loop_
_entity.id
_entity.type
_entity.pdbx_description
1 polymer ?
#
loop_
_entity_poly.entity_id
_entity_poly.type
_entity_poly.pdbx_seq_one_letter_code
_entity_poly.pdbx_strand_id
1 'polypeptide(L)'
;MDNYSEIFAMAKRRGFLYPSFDIYGGAAGFYDYGPLGAALKNNIENTWRRFYVLGEGFGEICCPAVTPEEVFIASGHVKEFTDFVVECAKCGNPFRADHLIEEKGFKLEHNTKEAMDKIIADAKLRCPTCGGELGEAHPVNLMFNTKIGVGKSKNAYLRPETAQGMFLNFSFLYRHFRERLPFGAVQIGKGYRNEISPRQGLIRLREFSMAEAEIFFDPNDKRHPRFVQMKNVKAALVPATTCEPVDMTLGDALAKGIVKNEALAYYIALTHQFLTSVGIDNKRLRFRQHEKDEMAHYANDCWDAEVMLDKLGWIEIVGIADRSAYDLSSHMKMSGVDMTAMRKYDAPRTVERIAVKPKMKELGQKYKKEAGEIKKALEKMSEQWLVDSGQTSSEVRVAGDEERASLDAHYSSLSTIVSG
;
A
#
# COMPACT_ATOMS: atom_id res chain seq x y z
N MET A 1 10.55 30.17 -23.58
CA MET A 1 9.86 29.39 -24.62
C MET A 1 9.37 28.11 -23.96
N ASP A 2 8.17 27.64 -24.29
CA ASP A 2 7.61 26.41 -23.70
C ASP A 2 8.28 25.17 -24.33
N ASN A 3 9.48 24.84 -23.82
CA ASN A 3 10.28 23.71 -24.29
C ASN A 3 9.54 22.36 -24.16
N TYR A 4 8.49 22.27 -23.33
CA TYR A 4 7.74 21.02 -23.13
C TYR A 4 7.12 20.51 -24.43
N SER A 5 6.45 21.39 -25.18
CA SER A 5 5.79 21.02 -26.44
C SER A 5 6.81 20.64 -27.52
N GLU A 6 7.96 21.31 -27.54
CA GLU A 6 9.05 21.01 -28.47
C GLU A 6 9.73 19.68 -28.15
N ILE A 7 10.00 19.40 -26.88
CA ILE A 7 10.57 18.14 -26.40
C ILE A 7 9.60 16.99 -26.72
N PHE A 8 8.31 17.16 -26.46
CA PHE A 8 7.32 16.14 -26.76
C PHE A 8 7.21 15.86 -28.26
N ALA A 9 7.19 16.91 -29.08
CA ALA A 9 7.20 16.77 -30.54
C ALA A 9 8.48 16.10 -31.05
N MET A 10 9.63 16.40 -30.44
CA MET A 10 10.90 15.71 -30.74
C MET A 10 10.85 14.24 -30.33
N ALA A 11 10.35 13.92 -29.13
CA ALA A 11 10.19 12.56 -28.64
C ALA A 11 9.31 11.72 -29.59
N LYS A 12 8.21 12.30 -30.10
CA LYS A 12 7.38 11.67 -31.14
C LYS A 12 8.16 11.45 -32.44
N ARG A 13 8.82 12.48 -32.99
CA ARG A 13 9.57 12.37 -34.26
C ARG A 13 10.75 11.41 -34.20
N ARG A 14 11.40 11.27 -33.04
CA ARG A 14 12.62 10.46 -32.86
C ARG A 14 12.33 9.03 -32.40
N GLY A 15 11.07 8.67 -32.17
CA GLY A 15 10.68 7.31 -31.79
C GLY A 15 10.91 6.96 -30.32
N PHE A 16 10.67 7.93 -29.44
CA PHE A 16 10.58 7.69 -28.00
C PHE A 16 9.16 7.36 -27.57
N LEU A 17 8.19 8.21 -27.90
CA LEU A 17 6.82 8.09 -27.40
C LEU A 17 5.81 8.41 -28.50
N TYR A 18 4.77 7.59 -28.60
CA TYR A 18 3.65 7.78 -29.51
C TYR A 18 2.34 7.76 -28.72
N PRO A 19 1.37 8.65 -29.00
CA PRO A 19 0.01 8.47 -28.51
C PRO A 19 -0.54 7.12 -28.99
N SER A 20 -1.02 6.27 -28.07
CA SER A 20 -1.56 4.97 -28.46
C SER A 20 -2.84 5.12 -29.28
N PHE A 21 -3.02 4.20 -30.24
CA PHE A 21 -4.21 4.14 -31.11
C PHE A 21 -4.41 5.39 -31.99
N ASP A 22 -3.35 6.15 -32.31
CA ASP A 22 -3.39 7.43 -33.06
C ASP A 22 -4.26 7.34 -34.34
N ILE A 23 -4.09 6.27 -35.13
CA ILE A 23 -4.84 6.07 -36.40
C ILE A 23 -6.34 5.77 -36.21
N TYR A 24 -6.77 5.46 -34.99
CA TYR A 24 -8.17 5.23 -34.61
C TYR A 24 -8.77 6.42 -33.83
N GLY A 25 -8.08 7.56 -33.78
CA GLY A 25 -8.51 8.74 -33.02
C GLY A 25 -7.90 8.84 -31.62
N GLY A 26 -7.06 7.88 -31.23
CA GLY A 26 -6.33 7.86 -29.96
C GLY A 26 -7.18 7.48 -28.74
N ALA A 27 -6.49 7.15 -27.64
CA ALA A 27 -7.13 7.01 -26.32
C ALA A 27 -6.29 7.72 -25.26
N ALA A 28 -6.88 8.69 -24.55
CA ALA A 28 -6.17 9.45 -23.51
C ALA A 28 -5.70 8.52 -22.38
N GLY A 29 -4.49 8.78 -21.87
CA GLY A 29 -3.87 8.02 -20.79
C GLY A 29 -3.10 6.77 -21.25
N PHE A 30 -2.96 6.54 -22.56
CA PHE A 30 -2.19 5.42 -23.12
C PHE A 30 -1.10 5.93 -24.08
N TYR A 31 0.10 5.38 -23.94
CA TYR A 31 1.24 5.70 -24.81
C TYR A 31 2.02 4.44 -25.21
N ASP A 32 2.46 4.42 -26.46
CA ASP A 32 3.35 3.42 -27.00
C ASP A 32 4.79 3.93 -26.93
N TYR A 33 5.70 3.08 -26.47
CA TYR A 33 7.13 3.38 -26.51
C TYR A 33 7.69 2.96 -27.87
N GLY A 34 8.21 3.92 -28.64
CA GLY A 34 8.88 3.65 -29.92
C GLY A 34 10.24 2.95 -29.74
N PRO A 35 11.00 2.67 -30.81
CA PRO A 35 12.23 1.89 -30.72
C PRO A 35 13.26 2.45 -29.71
N LEU A 36 13.47 3.77 -29.70
CA LEU A 36 14.40 4.41 -28.75
C LEU A 36 13.81 4.51 -27.34
N GLY A 37 12.50 4.73 -27.24
CA GLY A 37 11.81 4.81 -25.95
C GLY A 37 11.78 3.47 -25.23
N ALA A 38 11.53 2.38 -25.96
CA ALA A 38 11.56 1.02 -25.44
C ALA A 38 12.97 0.66 -24.95
N ALA A 39 14.00 0.99 -25.72
CA ALA A 39 15.39 0.79 -25.30
C ALA A 39 15.74 1.59 -24.04
N LEU A 40 15.36 2.87 -23.98
CA LEU A 40 15.57 3.72 -22.80
C LEU A 40 14.85 3.15 -21.57
N LYS A 41 13.58 2.79 -21.72
CA LYS A 41 12.77 2.20 -20.65
C LYS A 41 13.43 0.92 -20.11
N ASN A 42 13.84 0.01 -20.99
CA ASN A 42 14.50 -1.23 -20.60
C ASN A 42 15.83 -0.96 -19.88
N ASN A 43 16.59 0.05 -20.30
CA ASN A 43 17.84 0.43 -19.63
C ASN A 43 17.58 0.98 -18.22
N ILE A 44 16.52 1.76 -18.02
CA ILE A 44 16.10 2.24 -16.69
C ILE A 44 15.70 1.07 -15.80
N GLU A 45 14.84 0.16 -16.29
CA GLU A 45 14.42 -1.03 -15.53
C GLU A 45 15.59 -1.96 -15.20
N ASN A 46 16.53 -2.15 -16.12
CA ASN A 46 17.74 -2.94 -15.87
C ASN A 46 18.69 -2.26 -14.89
N THR A 47 18.77 -0.92 -14.90
CA THR A 47 19.52 -0.19 -13.88
C THR A 47 18.86 -0.36 -12.51
N TRP A 48 17.54 -0.26 -12.44
CA TRP A 48 16.80 -0.53 -11.20
C TRP A 48 17.05 -1.95 -10.68
N ARG A 49 17.03 -2.98 -11.55
CA ARG A 49 17.39 -4.36 -11.17
C ARG A 49 18.82 -4.46 -10.61
N ARG A 50 19.77 -3.69 -11.14
CA ARG A 50 21.15 -3.69 -10.58
C ARG A 50 21.17 -3.18 -9.14
N PHE A 51 20.36 -2.17 -8.82
CA PHE A 51 20.25 -1.67 -7.45
C PHE A 51 19.53 -2.67 -6.54
N TYR A 52 18.31 -3.08 -6.87
CA TYR A 52 17.46 -3.84 -5.94
C TYR A 52 17.63 -5.35 -6.03
N VAL A 53 17.76 -5.93 -7.22
CA VAL A 53 17.94 -7.39 -7.36
C VAL A 53 19.40 -7.76 -7.08
N LEU A 54 20.35 -7.16 -7.77
CA LEU A 54 21.77 -7.52 -7.62
C LEU A 54 22.41 -6.87 -6.39
N GLY A 55 22.12 -5.60 -6.11
CA GLY A 55 22.71 -4.86 -4.99
C GLY A 55 22.15 -5.26 -3.62
N GLU A 56 20.83 -5.46 -3.53
CA GLU A 56 20.19 -5.86 -2.27
C GLU A 56 19.99 -7.38 -2.14
N GLY A 57 20.06 -8.13 -3.24
CA GLY A 57 19.80 -9.57 -3.24
C GLY A 57 18.31 -9.91 -3.16
N PHE A 58 17.42 -9.00 -3.57
CA PHE A 58 15.97 -9.23 -3.51
C PHE A 58 15.49 -10.22 -4.57
N GLY A 59 14.41 -10.92 -4.25
CA GLY A 59 13.79 -11.92 -5.12
C GLY A 59 12.84 -11.25 -6.11
N GLU A 60 13.18 -11.26 -7.39
CA GLU A 60 12.25 -10.79 -8.44
C GLU A 60 11.18 -11.85 -8.71
N ILE A 61 9.91 -11.44 -8.63
CA ILE A 61 8.75 -12.27 -8.98
C ILE A 61 7.92 -11.62 -10.08
N CYS A 62 7.12 -12.44 -10.77
CA CYS A 62 6.18 -12.00 -11.79
C CYS A 62 4.80 -12.56 -11.49
N CYS A 63 3.84 -11.67 -11.19
CA CYS A 63 2.46 -12.01 -10.89
C CYS A 63 1.52 -11.55 -12.03
N PRO A 64 0.34 -12.18 -12.18
CA PRO A 64 -0.66 -11.74 -13.15
C PRO A 64 -1.14 -10.30 -12.87
N ALA A 65 -1.61 -9.63 -13.93
CA ALA A 65 -2.25 -8.33 -13.83
C ALA A 65 -3.75 -8.43 -13.47
N VAL A 66 -4.42 -9.48 -13.93
CA VAL A 66 -5.82 -9.76 -13.62
C VAL A 66 -5.89 -10.40 -12.24
N THR A 67 -6.62 -9.76 -11.33
CA THR A 67 -6.68 -10.15 -9.92
C THR A 67 -8.14 -10.23 -9.46
N PRO A 68 -8.57 -11.32 -8.78
CA PRO A 68 -9.93 -11.46 -8.27
C PRO A 68 -10.32 -10.33 -7.31
N GLU A 69 -11.61 -9.97 -7.33
CA GLU A 69 -12.18 -8.89 -6.50
C GLU A 69 -11.87 -9.06 -5.00
N GLU A 70 -11.88 -10.28 -4.48
CA GLU A 70 -11.69 -10.57 -3.05
C GLU A 70 -10.32 -10.11 -2.53
N VAL A 71 -9.29 -10.09 -3.39
CA VAL A 71 -7.95 -9.59 -3.04
C VAL A 71 -7.98 -8.07 -2.83
N PHE A 72 -8.77 -7.35 -3.62
CA PHE A 72 -8.90 -5.90 -3.51
C PHE A 72 -9.90 -5.48 -2.43
N ILE A 73 -10.83 -6.36 -2.06
CA ILE A 73 -11.60 -6.21 -0.82
C ILE A 73 -10.67 -6.33 0.39
N ALA A 74 -9.82 -7.38 0.43
CA ALA A 74 -8.88 -7.59 1.53
C ALA A 74 -7.90 -6.42 1.70
N SER A 75 -7.35 -5.90 0.61
CA SER A 75 -6.42 -4.75 0.66
C SER A 75 -7.11 -3.40 0.79
N GLY A 76 -8.45 -3.33 0.81
CA GLY A 76 -9.21 -2.09 0.95
C GLY A 76 -9.39 -1.28 -0.35
N HIS A 77 -8.72 -1.64 -1.44
CA HIS A 77 -8.80 -0.95 -2.73
C HIS A 77 -10.23 -0.82 -3.25
N VAL A 78 -11.08 -1.84 -3.15
CA VAL A 78 -12.48 -1.73 -3.64
C VAL A 78 -13.23 -0.57 -3.00
N LYS A 79 -12.93 -0.26 -1.73
CA LYS A 79 -13.58 0.81 -0.98
C LYS A 79 -12.88 2.16 -1.18
N GLU A 80 -11.55 2.17 -1.08
CA GLU A 80 -10.75 3.40 -0.98
C GLU A 80 -10.26 3.93 -2.36
N PHE A 81 -10.23 3.11 -3.43
CA PHE A 81 -9.87 3.57 -4.80
C PHE A 81 -11.07 4.23 -5.51
N THR A 82 -11.65 5.23 -4.85
CA THR A 82 -12.83 5.94 -5.34
C THR A 82 -12.57 7.43 -5.34
N ASP A 83 -12.74 8.07 -6.50
CA ASP A 83 -12.71 9.53 -6.61
C ASP A 83 -14.10 10.09 -6.84
N PHE A 84 -14.26 11.38 -6.55
CA PHE A 84 -15.46 12.12 -6.89
C PHE A 84 -15.35 12.77 -8.28
N VAL A 85 -16.36 12.52 -9.11
CA VAL A 85 -16.48 13.04 -10.48
C VAL A 85 -17.68 13.97 -10.57
N VAL A 86 -17.49 15.09 -11.27
CA VAL A 86 -18.58 15.95 -11.75
C VAL A 86 -18.64 15.92 -13.27
N GLU A 87 -19.85 15.81 -13.81
CA GLU A 87 -20.09 15.79 -15.26
C GLU A 87 -20.72 17.10 -15.72
N CYS A 88 -20.28 17.59 -16.88
CA CYS A 88 -20.92 18.77 -17.47
C CYS A 88 -22.26 18.43 -18.11
N ALA A 89 -23.35 19.07 -17.67
CA ALA A 89 -24.69 18.85 -18.19
C ALA A 89 -24.84 19.16 -19.70
N LYS A 90 -23.95 20.01 -20.26
CA LYS A 90 -23.99 20.43 -21.67
C LYS A 90 -23.20 19.50 -22.60
N CYS A 91 -22.04 19.01 -22.18
CA CYS A 91 -21.12 18.26 -23.06
C CYS A 91 -20.79 16.84 -22.59
N GLY A 92 -21.25 16.45 -21.39
CA GLY A 92 -21.02 15.12 -20.83
C GLY A 92 -19.58 14.84 -20.39
N ASN A 93 -18.65 15.79 -20.52
CA ASN A 93 -17.27 15.58 -20.11
C ASN A 93 -17.19 15.40 -18.57
N PRO A 94 -16.54 14.32 -18.10
CA PRO A 94 -16.28 14.12 -16.68
C PRO A 94 -15.03 14.88 -16.25
N PHE A 95 -15.06 15.42 -15.04
CA PHE A 95 -13.93 16.08 -14.39
C PHE A 95 -13.78 15.53 -12.98
N ARG A 96 -12.54 15.25 -12.56
CA ARG A 96 -12.27 14.95 -11.15
C ARG A 96 -12.50 16.22 -10.33
N ALA A 97 -13.33 16.13 -9.31
CA ALA A 97 -13.87 17.29 -8.62
C ALA A 97 -12.80 18.06 -7.81
N ASP A 98 -11.91 17.35 -7.13
CA ASP A 98 -10.75 17.90 -6.40
C ASP A 98 -9.84 18.75 -7.31
N HIS A 99 -9.35 18.21 -8.43
CA HIS A 99 -8.46 18.94 -9.33
C HIS A 99 -9.15 20.15 -9.96
N LEU A 100 -10.45 20.03 -10.28
CA LEU A 100 -11.19 21.15 -10.83
C LEU A 100 -11.24 22.32 -9.84
N ILE A 101 -11.39 22.01 -8.56
CA ILE A 101 -11.40 22.98 -7.46
C ILE A 101 -9.99 23.59 -7.29
N GLU A 102 -8.95 22.76 -7.27
CA GLU A 102 -7.54 23.18 -7.13
C GLU A 102 -7.04 24.02 -8.31
N GLU A 103 -7.34 23.62 -9.56
CA GLU A 103 -7.00 24.38 -10.78
C GLU A 103 -7.62 25.79 -10.78
N LYS A 104 -8.70 25.97 -10.02
CA LYS A 104 -9.38 27.26 -9.84
C LYS A 104 -8.91 28.03 -8.61
N GLY A 105 -7.91 27.51 -7.90
CA GLY A 105 -7.26 28.17 -6.77
C GLY A 105 -7.99 28.00 -5.44
N PHE A 106 -8.95 27.09 -5.36
CA PHE A 106 -9.65 26.78 -4.12
C PHE A 106 -8.94 25.62 -3.40
N LYS A 107 -8.87 25.70 -2.06
CA LYS A 107 -8.35 24.61 -1.23
C LYS A 107 -9.48 23.71 -0.78
N LEU A 108 -9.27 22.41 -0.90
CA LEU A 108 -10.18 21.39 -0.39
C LEU A 108 -9.68 20.92 0.98
N GLU A 109 -10.41 21.21 2.05
CA GLU A 109 -10.02 20.73 3.40
C GLU A 109 -10.39 19.26 3.63
N HIS A 110 -11.48 18.80 2.99
CA HIS A 110 -11.98 17.43 3.12
C HIS A 110 -12.45 16.88 1.78
N ASN A 111 -12.00 15.66 1.45
CA ASN A 111 -12.38 14.95 0.23
C ASN A 111 -13.75 14.27 0.38
N THR A 112 -14.81 15.06 0.56
CA THR A 112 -16.20 14.57 0.64
C THR A 112 -17.09 15.18 -0.44
N LYS A 113 -18.13 14.43 -0.82
CA LYS A 113 -19.14 14.88 -1.78
C LYS A 113 -19.69 16.26 -1.41
N GLU A 114 -20.10 16.42 -0.15
CA GLU A 114 -20.79 17.63 0.32
C GLU A 114 -19.87 18.85 0.29
N ALA A 115 -18.59 18.68 0.64
CA ALA A 115 -17.61 19.76 0.59
C ALA A 115 -17.36 20.21 -0.86
N MET A 116 -17.21 19.25 -1.78
CA MET A 116 -16.99 19.53 -3.19
C MET A 116 -18.20 20.19 -3.85
N ASP A 117 -19.40 19.63 -3.66
CA ASP A 117 -20.64 20.19 -4.20
C ASP A 117 -20.85 21.63 -3.72
N LYS A 118 -20.58 21.89 -2.43
CA LYS A 118 -20.66 23.23 -1.86
C LYS A 118 -19.69 24.20 -2.51
N ILE A 119 -18.41 23.84 -2.65
CA ILE A 119 -17.41 24.73 -3.28
C ILE A 119 -17.77 25.00 -4.74
N ILE A 120 -18.18 23.96 -5.48
CA ILE A 120 -18.58 24.09 -6.89
C ILE A 120 -19.77 25.03 -7.04
N ALA A 121 -20.77 24.92 -6.15
CA ALA A 121 -21.95 25.79 -6.13
C ALA A 121 -21.61 27.23 -5.71
N ASP A 122 -20.91 27.41 -4.59
CA ASP A 122 -20.58 28.72 -4.02
C ASP A 122 -19.67 29.53 -4.95
N ALA A 123 -18.65 28.89 -5.53
CA ALA A 123 -17.74 29.50 -6.49
C ALA A 123 -18.31 29.56 -7.93
N LYS A 124 -19.51 28.99 -8.15
CA LYS A 124 -20.17 28.87 -9.46
C LYS A 124 -19.22 28.33 -10.54
N LEU A 125 -18.48 27.27 -10.21
CA LEU A 125 -17.54 26.67 -11.16
C LEU A 125 -18.30 26.20 -12.41
N ARG A 126 -17.63 26.33 -13.55
CA ARG A 126 -18.18 25.99 -14.87
C ARG A 126 -17.24 25.05 -15.58
N CYS A 127 -17.81 24.27 -16.50
CA CYS A 127 -17.05 23.35 -17.33
C CYS A 127 -15.88 24.08 -18.02
N PRO A 128 -14.62 23.65 -17.78
CA PRO A 128 -13.45 24.27 -18.40
C PRO A 128 -13.44 24.21 -19.93
N THR A 129 -14.16 23.25 -20.51
CA THR A 129 -14.18 23.01 -21.95
C THR A 129 -15.24 23.85 -22.68
N CYS A 130 -16.45 23.96 -22.14
CA CYS A 130 -17.59 24.55 -22.86
C CYS A 130 -18.38 25.61 -22.07
N GLY A 131 -17.98 25.90 -20.83
CA GLY A 131 -18.64 26.87 -19.94
C GLY A 131 -20.01 26.44 -19.40
N GLY A 132 -20.44 25.20 -19.66
CA GLY A 132 -21.70 24.66 -19.14
C GLY A 132 -21.71 24.43 -17.63
N GLU A 133 -22.91 24.16 -17.09
CA GLU A 133 -23.09 23.81 -15.68
C GLU A 133 -22.57 22.40 -15.39
N LEU A 134 -22.10 22.21 -14.15
CA LEU A 134 -21.57 20.96 -13.63
C LEU A 134 -22.64 20.33 -12.75
N GLY A 135 -22.82 19.02 -12.88
CA GLY A 135 -23.70 18.24 -12.01
C GLY A 135 -23.09 17.98 -10.63
N GLU A 136 -23.81 17.20 -9.82
CA GLU A 136 -23.34 16.77 -8.50
C GLU A 136 -22.16 15.81 -8.58
N ALA A 137 -21.27 15.92 -7.59
CA ALA A 137 -20.15 15.01 -7.40
C ALA A 137 -20.66 13.60 -7.08
N HIS A 138 -20.10 12.58 -7.71
CA HIS A 138 -20.43 11.19 -7.41
C HIS A 138 -19.19 10.28 -7.42
N PRO A 139 -19.16 9.23 -6.60
CA PRO A 139 -18.01 8.33 -6.50
C PRO A 139 -17.83 7.47 -7.74
N VAL A 140 -16.60 7.36 -8.23
CA VAL A 140 -16.19 6.49 -9.35
C VAL A 140 -14.98 5.67 -8.93
N ASN A 141 -15.09 4.34 -9.05
CA ASN A 141 -13.97 3.44 -8.77
C ASN A 141 -12.92 3.54 -9.90
N LEU A 142 -11.66 3.73 -9.51
CA LEU A 142 -10.55 3.91 -10.45
C LEU A 142 -9.89 2.61 -10.89
N MET A 143 -10.37 1.44 -10.48
CA MET A 143 -9.83 0.18 -10.97
C MET A 143 -10.54 -0.24 -12.26
N PHE A 144 -9.78 -0.68 -13.26
CA PHE A 144 -10.37 -1.30 -14.44
C PHE A 144 -10.98 -2.65 -14.05
N ASN A 145 -12.30 -2.79 -14.23
CA ASN A 145 -13.01 -4.02 -13.94
C ASN A 145 -13.02 -4.98 -15.14
N THR A 146 -13.05 -6.27 -14.83
CA THR A 146 -13.15 -7.36 -15.81
C THR A 146 -13.80 -8.60 -15.16
N LYS A 147 -13.92 -9.68 -15.92
CA LYS A 147 -14.51 -10.95 -15.50
C LYS A 147 -13.60 -12.13 -15.84
N ILE A 148 -13.40 -13.02 -14.87
CA ILE A 148 -12.66 -14.28 -15.07
C ILE A 148 -13.65 -15.40 -15.41
N GLY A 149 -13.46 -16.03 -16.57
CA GLY A 149 -14.26 -17.15 -17.06
C GLY A 149 -15.50 -16.74 -17.86
N VAL A 150 -16.04 -17.70 -18.62
CA VAL A 150 -17.26 -17.54 -19.44
C VAL A 150 -18.45 -18.18 -18.73
N GLY A 151 -19.61 -17.53 -18.71
CA GLY A 151 -20.83 -18.03 -18.04
C GLY A 151 -20.87 -17.66 -16.56
N LYS A 152 -20.54 -18.60 -15.66
CA LYS A 152 -20.38 -18.33 -14.21
C LYS A 152 -19.06 -17.59 -13.96
N SER A 153 -19.00 -16.34 -14.40
CA SER A 153 -17.84 -15.47 -14.29
C SER A 153 -17.61 -15.00 -12.85
N LYS A 154 -16.36 -14.83 -12.45
CA LYS A 154 -15.97 -14.12 -11.22
C LYS A 154 -15.57 -12.68 -11.54
N ASN A 155 -15.94 -11.74 -10.68
CA ASN A 155 -15.46 -10.37 -10.79
C ASN A 155 -13.95 -10.30 -10.55
N ALA A 156 -13.29 -9.47 -11.33
CA ALA A 156 -11.87 -9.23 -11.22
C ALA A 156 -11.54 -7.81 -11.65
N TYR A 157 -10.32 -7.38 -11.35
CA TYR A 157 -9.81 -6.09 -11.77
C TYR A 157 -8.41 -6.24 -12.36
N LEU A 158 -8.02 -5.29 -13.19
CA LEU A 158 -6.61 -5.07 -13.47
C LEU A 158 -5.98 -4.38 -12.27
N ARG A 159 -4.83 -4.90 -11.82
CA ARG A 159 -4.17 -4.43 -10.60
C ARG A 159 -3.76 -2.94 -10.67
N PRO A 160 -4.05 -2.13 -9.63
CA PRO A 160 -3.63 -0.72 -9.58
C PRO A 160 -2.19 -0.53 -9.08
N GLU A 161 -1.61 -1.56 -8.46
CA GLU A 161 -0.24 -1.66 -7.94
C GLU A 161 0.29 -3.09 -8.17
N THR A 162 1.60 -3.33 -8.03
CA THR A 162 2.19 -4.69 -8.10
C THR A 162 2.40 -5.34 -6.72
N ALA A 163 2.33 -4.56 -5.63
CA ALA A 163 2.59 -4.95 -4.25
C ALA A 163 1.80 -6.18 -3.79
N GLN A 164 0.51 -6.22 -4.13
CA GLN A 164 -0.39 -7.32 -3.76
C GLN A 164 0.14 -8.70 -4.16
N GLY A 165 0.82 -8.81 -5.31
CA GLY A 165 1.43 -10.07 -5.76
C GLY A 165 2.53 -10.57 -4.82
N MET A 166 3.32 -9.66 -4.25
CA MET A 166 4.38 -10.00 -3.28
C MET A 166 3.78 -10.37 -1.93
N PHE A 167 2.76 -9.66 -1.46
CA PHE A 167 2.07 -10.00 -0.21
C PHE A 167 1.44 -11.40 -0.28
N LEU A 168 0.65 -11.69 -1.32
CA LEU A 168 0.00 -13.00 -1.48
C LEU A 168 0.99 -14.17 -1.56
N ASN A 169 2.24 -13.91 -1.97
CA ASN A 169 3.31 -14.91 -2.07
C ASN A 169 4.26 -14.90 -0.86
N PHE A 170 3.96 -14.17 0.21
CA PHE A 170 4.84 -14.01 1.38
C PHE A 170 5.37 -15.35 1.90
N SER A 171 4.53 -16.36 2.12
CA SER A 171 4.97 -17.64 2.70
C SER A 171 5.91 -18.42 1.77
N PHE A 172 5.80 -18.26 0.44
CA PHE A 172 6.75 -18.84 -0.50
C PHE A 172 8.07 -18.06 -0.53
N LEU A 173 8.00 -16.73 -0.52
CA LEU A 173 9.15 -15.85 -0.47
C LEU A 173 9.95 -16.04 0.83
N TYR A 174 9.27 -16.06 1.97
CA TYR A 174 9.90 -16.28 3.28
C TYR A 174 10.66 -17.61 3.33
N ARG A 175 10.08 -18.70 2.78
CA ARG A 175 10.78 -19.99 2.63
C ARG A 175 11.97 -19.92 1.67
N HIS A 176 11.83 -19.21 0.55
CA HIS A 176 12.93 -18.98 -0.38
C HIS A 176 14.13 -18.31 0.30
N PHE A 177 13.86 -17.32 1.16
CA PHE A 177 14.84 -16.65 2.01
C PHE A 177 15.18 -17.42 3.30
N ARG A 178 14.90 -18.73 3.34
CA ARG A 178 15.25 -19.65 4.44
C ARG A 178 14.70 -19.21 5.78
N GLU A 179 13.51 -18.62 5.77
CA GLU A 179 12.76 -18.19 6.95
C GLU A 179 13.52 -17.14 7.78
N ARG A 180 14.26 -16.25 7.11
CA ARG A 180 15.03 -15.16 7.75
C ARG A 180 14.48 -13.80 7.35
N LEU A 181 14.47 -12.90 8.33
CA LEU A 181 14.22 -11.47 8.15
C LEU A 181 15.53 -10.68 8.39
N PRO A 182 15.70 -9.52 7.75
CA PRO A 182 14.84 -9.00 6.68
C PRO A 182 15.07 -9.73 5.34
N PHE A 183 14.07 -9.70 4.48
CA PHE A 183 14.22 -10.06 3.06
C PHE A 183 13.37 -9.14 2.20
N GLY A 184 13.75 -8.97 0.93
CA GLY A 184 12.99 -8.19 -0.04
C GLY A 184 12.50 -9.01 -1.21
N ALA A 185 11.30 -8.70 -1.68
CA ALA A 185 10.78 -9.15 -2.96
C ALA A 185 10.60 -7.94 -3.87
N VAL A 186 10.78 -8.12 -5.17
CA VAL A 186 10.54 -7.07 -6.16
C VAL A 186 9.65 -7.54 -7.28
N GLN A 187 8.95 -6.60 -7.89
CA GLN A 187 8.19 -6.85 -9.10
C GLN A 187 8.25 -5.64 -10.02
N ILE A 188 8.63 -5.88 -11.27
CA ILE A 188 8.51 -4.90 -12.36
C ILE A 188 7.37 -5.35 -13.28
N GLY A 189 6.37 -4.50 -13.47
CA GLY A 189 5.24 -4.83 -14.32
C GLY A 189 4.26 -3.69 -14.51
N LYS A 190 3.14 -3.99 -15.16
CA LYS A 190 2.10 -3.00 -15.44
C LYS A 190 1.18 -2.78 -14.24
N GLY A 191 0.82 -1.52 -14.02
CA GLY A 191 -0.26 -1.05 -13.16
C GLY A 191 -1.31 -0.33 -13.98
N TYR A 192 -2.56 -0.40 -13.52
CA TYR A 192 -3.70 0.16 -14.24
C TYR A 192 -4.56 1.01 -13.31
N ARG A 193 -4.76 2.28 -13.67
CA ARG A 193 -5.62 3.20 -12.93
C ARG A 193 -6.54 3.89 -13.93
N ASN A 194 -7.84 3.70 -13.85
CA ASN A 194 -8.83 4.29 -14.73
C ASN A 194 -9.03 5.79 -14.45
N GLU A 195 -7.95 6.54 -14.60
CA GLU A 195 -7.86 7.98 -14.39
C GLU A 195 -8.94 8.69 -15.23
N ILE A 196 -9.68 9.58 -14.56
CA ILE A 196 -10.89 10.22 -15.08
C ILE A 196 -10.53 11.18 -16.21
N SER A 197 -9.47 11.96 -16.00
CA SER A 197 -8.98 12.95 -16.96
C SER A 197 -7.46 12.86 -17.09
N PRO A 198 -6.94 11.90 -17.87
CA PRO A 198 -5.51 11.78 -18.10
C PRO A 198 -4.99 13.04 -18.81
N ARG A 199 -4.07 13.76 -18.17
CA ARG A 199 -3.44 14.99 -18.70
C ARG A 199 -1.92 14.89 -18.54
N GLN A 200 -1.18 15.82 -19.16
CA GLN A 200 0.26 16.00 -18.92
C GLN A 200 1.16 14.83 -19.36
N GLY A 201 0.85 14.20 -20.51
CA GLY A 201 1.74 13.21 -21.12
C GLY A 201 1.88 11.93 -20.28
N LEU A 202 3.11 11.60 -19.89
CA LEU A 202 3.42 10.39 -19.12
C LEU A 202 3.20 10.51 -17.60
N ILE A 203 2.84 11.69 -17.09
CA ILE A 203 2.69 11.92 -15.66
C ILE A 203 1.41 11.27 -15.11
N ARG A 204 0.31 11.32 -15.89
CA ARG A 204 -0.97 10.69 -15.51
C ARG A 204 -1.44 9.75 -16.61
N LEU A 205 -1.24 8.47 -16.38
CA LEU A 205 -1.54 7.38 -17.31
C LEU A 205 -2.59 6.43 -16.76
N ARG A 206 -3.26 5.74 -17.68
CA ARG A 206 -4.18 4.66 -17.35
C ARG A 206 -3.51 3.30 -17.26
N GLU A 207 -2.44 3.13 -18.02
CA GLU A 207 -1.55 1.99 -17.96
C GLU A 207 -0.10 2.50 -17.89
N PHE A 208 0.65 2.04 -16.90
CA PHE A 208 2.06 2.43 -16.73
C PHE A 208 2.87 1.28 -16.12
N SER A 209 4.18 1.35 -16.32
CA SER A 209 5.12 0.40 -15.71
C SER A 209 5.52 0.90 -14.34
N MET A 210 5.49 0.00 -13.36
CA MET A 210 5.94 0.24 -11.99
C MET A 210 7.03 -0.77 -11.65
N ALA A 211 7.95 -0.35 -10.80
CA ALA A 211 8.95 -1.21 -10.18
C ALA A 211 8.82 -1.02 -8.67
N GLU A 212 8.28 -2.02 -7.99
CA GLU A 212 8.03 -1.97 -6.55
C GLU A 212 8.89 -3.01 -5.83
N ALA A 213 9.32 -2.65 -4.62
CA ALA A 213 10.10 -3.49 -3.73
C ALA A 213 9.41 -3.55 -2.36
N GLU A 214 9.01 -4.75 -1.96
CA GLU A 214 8.43 -5.01 -0.64
C GLU A 214 9.50 -5.64 0.24
N ILE A 215 9.92 -4.91 1.28
CA ILE A 215 10.94 -5.37 2.21
C ILE A 215 10.30 -5.70 3.55
N PHE A 216 10.39 -6.97 3.93
CA PHE A 216 9.83 -7.48 5.16
C PHE A 216 10.86 -7.41 6.26
N PHE A 217 10.53 -6.69 7.33
CA PHE A 217 11.39 -6.50 8.50
C PHE A 217 10.79 -7.14 9.74
N ASP A 218 11.67 -7.42 10.71
CA ASP A 218 11.23 -7.58 12.08
C ASP A 218 10.80 -6.20 12.62
N PRO A 219 9.56 -6.02 13.14
CA PRO A 219 9.10 -4.74 13.64
C PRO A 219 9.92 -4.20 14.82
N ASN A 220 10.61 -5.06 15.57
CA ASN A 220 11.49 -4.68 16.67
C ASN A 220 12.94 -4.44 16.23
N ASP A 221 13.28 -4.73 14.97
CA ASP A 221 14.62 -4.49 14.40
C ASP A 221 14.51 -3.93 12.97
N LYS A 222 14.38 -2.60 12.89
CA LYS A 222 14.37 -1.84 11.64
C LYS A 222 15.75 -1.27 11.27
N ARG A 223 16.82 -1.97 11.64
CA ARG A 223 18.20 -1.64 11.21
C ARG A 223 18.47 -2.13 9.79
N HIS A 224 19.44 -1.52 9.13
CA HIS A 224 19.90 -1.97 7.83
C HIS A 224 21.42 -2.16 7.83
N PRO A 225 21.95 -3.37 7.63
CA PRO A 225 23.37 -3.67 7.86
C PRO A 225 24.34 -2.83 7.03
N ARG A 226 23.88 -2.24 5.91
CA ARG A 226 24.67 -1.37 5.03
C ARG A 226 24.40 0.13 5.20
N PHE A 227 23.59 0.56 6.17
CA PHE A 227 23.33 1.99 6.39
C PHE A 227 24.59 2.78 6.73
N VAL A 228 25.55 2.17 7.43
CA VAL A 228 26.84 2.81 7.72
C VAL A 228 27.55 3.32 6.45
N GLN A 229 27.38 2.63 5.32
CA GLN A 229 27.95 3.01 4.02
C GLN A 229 27.16 4.14 3.35
N MET A 230 25.87 4.27 3.66
CA MET A 230 24.95 5.24 3.05
C MET A 230 24.72 6.49 3.91
N LYS A 231 25.12 6.50 5.18
CA LYS A 231 24.83 7.58 6.13
C LYS A 231 25.28 8.97 5.65
N ASN A 232 26.33 9.03 4.82
CA ASN A 232 26.92 10.29 4.33
C ASN A 232 26.29 10.78 3.01
N VAL A 233 25.35 10.02 2.43
CA VAL A 233 24.59 10.49 1.27
C VAL A 233 23.82 11.75 1.69
N LYS A 234 23.96 12.81 0.89
CA LYS A 234 23.26 14.08 1.09
C LYS A 234 22.03 14.12 0.21
N ALA A 235 20.89 14.50 0.78
CA ALA A 235 19.65 14.67 0.07
C ALA A 235 18.93 15.94 0.56
N ALA A 236 18.17 16.57 -0.35
CA ALA A 236 17.23 17.61 0.01
C ALA A 236 15.99 16.97 0.62
N LEU A 237 15.79 17.10 1.93
CA LEU A 237 14.64 16.55 2.64
C LEU A 237 13.63 17.66 2.93
N VAL A 238 12.34 17.39 2.78
CA VAL A 238 11.24 18.27 3.19
C VAL A 238 10.47 17.57 4.30
N PRO A 239 10.84 17.77 5.58
CA PRO A 239 10.14 17.18 6.71
C PRO A 239 8.71 17.72 6.83
N ALA A 240 7.77 16.87 7.21
CA ALA A 240 6.36 17.26 7.40
C ALA A 240 6.18 18.29 8.53
N THR A 241 7.15 18.39 9.45
CA THR A 241 7.11 19.36 10.55
C THR A 241 7.46 20.78 10.13
N THR A 242 8.31 20.94 9.12
CA THR A 242 8.82 22.25 8.70
C THR A 242 8.28 22.67 7.34
N CYS A 243 7.89 21.72 6.49
CA CYS A 243 7.43 21.93 5.11
C CYS A 243 8.43 22.71 4.22
N GLU A 244 9.67 22.89 4.70
CA GLU A 244 10.76 23.59 4.03
C GLU A 244 11.90 22.62 3.71
N PRO A 245 12.54 22.74 2.54
CA PRO A 245 13.65 21.88 2.15
C PRO A 245 14.90 22.17 2.99
N VAL A 246 15.53 21.10 3.47
CA VAL A 246 16.79 21.13 4.20
C VAL A 246 17.75 20.10 3.62
N ASP A 247 18.91 20.55 3.18
CA ASP A 247 19.99 19.67 2.77
C ASP A 247 20.69 19.09 4.00
N MET A 248 20.67 17.76 4.15
CA MET A 248 21.41 17.08 5.20
C MET A 248 21.83 15.67 4.79
N THR A 249 22.73 15.09 5.58
CA THR A 249 23.07 13.67 5.42
C THR A 249 21.96 12.79 5.98
N LEU A 250 21.76 11.59 5.44
CA LEU A 250 20.77 10.66 6.00
C LEU A 250 21.14 10.20 7.42
N GLY A 251 22.43 10.20 7.77
CA GLY A 251 22.90 9.98 9.14
C GLY A 251 22.43 11.08 10.09
N ASP A 252 22.53 12.34 9.69
CA ASP A 252 22.04 13.47 10.49
C ASP A 252 20.51 13.49 10.60
N ALA A 253 19.82 13.15 9.50
CA ALA A 253 18.36 13.06 9.49
C ALA A 253 17.84 11.99 10.46
N LEU A 254 18.50 10.83 10.50
CA LEU A 254 18.21 9.76 11.45
C LEU A 254 18.53 10.18 12.89
N ALA A 255 19.71 10.78 13.13
CA ALA A 255 20.11 11.23 14.47
C ALA A 255 19.18 12.31 15.05
N LYS A 256 18.61 13.17 14.20
CA LYS A 256 17.62 14.19 14.57
C LYS A 256 16.19 13.66 14.67
N GLY A 257 15.95 12.39 14.36
CA GLY A 257 14.62 11.77 14.38
C GLY A 257 13.66 12.26 13.30
N ILE A 258 14.19 12.90 12.23
CA ILE A 258 13.42 13.34 11.06
C ILE A 258 12.96 12.11 10.27
N VAL A 259 13.90 11.21 9.97
CA VAL A 259 13.61 9.88 9.41
C VAL A 259 13.51 8.89 10.56
N LYS A 260 12.44 8.09 10.60
CA LYS A 260 12.09 7.31 11.80
C LYS A 260 13.00 6.13 12.11
N ASN A 261 13.60 5.51 11.10
CA ASN A 261 14.44 4.33 11.27
C ASN A 261 15.53 4.21 10.21
N GLU A 262 16.50 3.36 10.50
CA GLU A 262 17.69 3.16 9.70
C GLU A 262 17.38 2.53 8.32
N ALA A 263 16.41 1.61 8.25
CA ALA A 263 15.96 1.03 6.99
C ALA A 263 15.36 2.07 6.04
N LEU A 264 14.48 2.96 6.51
CA LEU A 264 13.94 4.06 5.70
C LEU A 264 15.06 4.99 5.22
N ALA A 265 15.95 5.40 6.12
CA ALA A 265 17.06 6.27 5.77
C ALA A 265 17.98 5.63 4.71
N TYR A 266 18.19 4.31 4.80
CA TYR A 266 18.92 3.54 3.81
C TYR A 266 18.23 3.54 2.44
N TYR A 267 16.93 3.24 2.38
CA TYR A 267 16.22 3.17 1.09
C TYR A 267 16.00 4.55 0.46
N ILE A 268 15.89 5.63 1.26
CA ILE A 268 15.96 6.99 0.72
C ILE A 268 17.30 7.23 0.01
N ALA A 269 18.42 6.85 0.65
CA ALA A 269 19.74 6.98 0.04
C ALA A 269 19.93 6.08 -1.19
N LEU A 270 19.42 4.85 -1.17
CA LEU A 270 19.47 3.93 -2.31
C LEU A 270 18.67 4.48 -3.49
N THR A 271 17.45 4.95 -3.24
CA THR A 271 16.59 5.60 -4.25
C THR A 271 17.26 6.85 -4.82
N HIS A 272 17.88 7.69 -3.98
CA HIS A 272 18.64 8.86 -4.41
C HIS A 272 19.75 8.49 -5.39
N GLN A 273 20.56 7.48 -5.06
CA GLN A 273 21.63 7.00 -5.93
C GLN A 273 21.10 6.40 -7.23
N PHE A 274 20.01 5.63 -7.17
CA PHE A 274 19.35 5.11 -8.37
C PHE A 274 18.89 6.24 -9.29
N LEU A 275 18.12 7.20 -8.78
CA LEU A 275 17.56 8.31 -9.54
C LEU A 275 18.65 9.18 -10.18
N THR A 276 19.70 9.50 -9.43
CA THR A 276 20.85 10.24 -9.97
C THR A 276 21.63 9.42 -11.01
N SER A 277 21.75 8.10 -10.85
CA SER A 277 22.43 7.22 -11.82
C SER A 277 21.71 7.12 -13.17
N VAL A 278 20.37 7.27 -13.19
CA VAL A 278 19.58 7.29 -14.43
C VAL A 278 19.47 8.68 -15.06
N GLY A 279 20.15 9.68 -14.48
CA GLY A 279 20.33 11.01 -15.07
C GLY A 279 19.42 12.10 -14.51
N ILE A 280 18.75 11.89 -13.38
CA ILE A 280 18.00 12.94 -12.70
C ILE A 280 18.96 13.95 -12.05
N ASP A 281 18.78 15.24 -12.34
CA ASP A 281 19.57 16.31 -11.75
C ASP A 281 19.28 16.39 -10.24
N ASN A 282 20.34 16.24 -9.45
CA ASN A 282 20.29 16.29 -7.99
C ASN A 282 19.69 17.61 -7.47
N LYS A 283 19.87 18.74 -8.17
CA LYS A 283 19.30 20.03 -7.76
C LYS A 283 17.77 20.11 -7.93
N ARG A 284 17.22 19.20 -8.73
CA ARG A 284 15.81 19.08 -9.04
C ARG A 284 15.18 17.88 -8.36
N LEU A 285 15.86 17.24 -7.42
CA LEU A 285 15.40 16.07 -6.68
C LEU A 285 15.29 16.41 -5.19
N ARG A 286 14.15 16.10 -4.58
CA ARG A 286 13.94 16.19 -3.13
C ARG A 286 13.16 14.99 -2.62
N PHE A 287 13.19 14.78 -1.30
CA PHE A 287 12.36 13.79 -0.62
C PHE A 287 11.40 14.50 0.32
N ARG A 288 10.09 14.43 0.05
CA ARG A 288 9.05 15.06 0.85
C ARG A 288 8.40 14.03 1.76
N GLN A 289 8.33 14.32 3.05
CA GLN A 289 7.61 13.47 4.00
C GLN A 289 6.11 13.77 3.91
N HIS A 290 5.28 12.72 3.96
CA HIS A 290 3.83 12.88 4.04
C HIS A 290 3.41 13.60 5.32
N GLU A 291 2.41 14.47 5.20
CA GLU A 291 1.75 15.07 6.35
C GLU A 291 0.82 14.05 7.05
N LYS A 292 0.39 14.34 8.28
CA LYS A 292 -0.36 13.37 9.10
C LYS A 292 -1.72 12.98 8.51
N ASP A 293 -2.33 13.90 7.78
CA ASP A 293 -3.62 13.80 7.10
C ASP A 293 -3.50 13.16 5.70
N GLU A 294 -2.32 13.19 5.09
CA GLU A 294 -1.99 12.50 3.83
C GLU A 294 -1.59 11.04 4.06
N MET A 295 -0.99 10.75 5.21
CA MET A 295 -0.49 9.42 5.54
C MET A 295 -1.64 8.40 5.63
N ALA A 296 -1.49 7.28 4.91
CA ALA A 296 -2.41 6.17 5.06
C ALA A 296 -2.49 5.75 6.54
N HIS A 297 -3.69 5.46 7.04
CA HIS A 297 -3.96 5.18 8.45
C HIS A 297 -3.12 4.05 9.08
N TYR A 298 -2.44 3.26 8.25
CA TYR A 298 -1.57 2.15 8.63
C TYR A 298 -0.07 2.38 8.41
N ALA A 299 0.33 3.49 7.78
CA ALA A 299 1.73 3.83 7.54
C ALA A 299 2.34 4.50 8.79
N ASN A 300 3.58 4.13 9.10
CA ASN A 300 4.34 4.73 10.21
C ASN A 300 5.11 5.99 9.79
N ASP A 301 5.58 6.00 8.55
CA ASP A 301 6.35 7.08 7.92
C ASP A 301 6.30 6.86 6.41
N CYS A 302 6.26 7.93 5.62
CA CYS A 302 6.23 7.85 4.16
C CYS A 302 6.98 9.04 3.56
N TRP A 303 7.81 8.76 2.56
CA TRP A 303 8.63 9.74 1.87
C TRP A 303 8.50 9.60 0.36
N ASP A 304 8.19 10.71 -0.31
CA ASP A 304 8.08 10.79 -1.75
C ASP A 304 9.36 11.40 -2.33
N ALA A 305 10.01 10.69 -3.25
CA ALA A 305 11.01 11.28 -4.11
C ALA A 305 10.30 12.11 -5.19
N GLU A 306 10.48 13.42 -5.14
CA GLU A 306 9.85 14.37 -6.06
C GLU A 306 10.89 15.01 -6.97
N VAL A 307 10.49 15.25 -8.23
CA VAL A 307 11.31 15.93 -9.22
C VAL A 307 10.68 17.24 -9.69
N MET A 308 11.48 18.29 -9.75
CA MET A 308 11.09 19.61 -10.25
C MET A 308 11.08 19.63 -11.79
N LEU A 309 9.88 19.75 -12.34
CA LEU A 309 9.63 19.96 -13.77
C LEU A 309 9.26 21.43 -14.01
N ASP A 310 9.88 22.07 -15.01
CA ASP A 310 9.73 23.51 -15.27
C ASP A 310 8.27 23.98 -15.41
N LYS A 311 7.39 23.10 -15.90
CA LYS A 311 5.97 23.41 -16.15
C LYS A 311 5.01 22.86 -15.09
N LEU A 312 5.37 21.74 -14.45
CA LEU A 312 4.46 21.00 -13.56
C LEU A 312 4.81 21.16 -12.08
N GLY A 313 5.94 21.81 -11.77
CA GLY A 313 6.43 21.91 -10.41
C GLY A 313 7.00 20.59 -9.91
N TRP A 314 6.90 20.37 -8.60
CA TRP A 314 7.32 19.14 -7.96
C TRP A 314 6.31 18.02 -8.22
N ILE A 315 6.79 16.90 -8.75
CA ILE A 315 5.97 15.72 -9.03
C ILE A 315 6.63 14.49 -8.40
N GLU A 316 5.83 13.69 -7.70
CA GLU A 316 6.23 12.39 -7.16
C GLU A 316 6.61 11.43 -8.29
N ILE A 317 7.74 10.74 -8.12
CA ILE A 317 8.17 9.66 -9.03
C ILE A 317 8.50 8.34 -8.30
N VAL A 318 8.70 8.37 -6.98
CA VAL A 318 8.91 7.18 -6.15
C VAL A 318 8.34 7.43 -4.75
N GLY A 319 7.38 6.62 -4.30
CA GLY A 319 6.95 6.55 -2.90
C GLY A 319 7.78 5.55 -2.08
N ILE A 320 8.17 5.91 -0.86
CA ILE A 320 8.91 5.07 0.09
C ILE A 320 8.13 5.02 1.40
N ALA A 321 7.34 3.96 1.58
CA ALA A 321 6.38 3.84 2.68
C ALA A 321 6.75 2.74 3.69
N ASP A 322 6.61 3.02 4.98
CA ASP A 322 6.64 2.03 6.06
C ASP A 322 5.20 1.63 6.41
N ARG A 323 4.70 0.59 5.75
CA ARG A 323 3.29 0.13 5.85
C ARG A 323 3.00 -0.77 7.06
N SER A 324 3.95 -0.91 7.99
CA SER A 324 3.88 -1.84 9.11
C SER A 324 3.55 -3.29 8.65
N ALA A 325 2.54 -3.93 9.24
CA ALA A 325 2.10 -5.29 8.89
C ALA A 325 0.65 -5.32 8.35
N TYR A 326 0.13 -4.16 7.92
CA TYR A 326 -1.27 -4.01 7.52
C TYR A 326 -1.67 -4.98 6.40
N ASP A 327 -0.89 -5.01 5.33
CA ASP A 327 -1.21 -5.82 4.14
C ASP A 327 -1.25 -7.31 4.46
N LEU A 328 -0.22 -7.84 5.13
CA LEU A 328 -0.19 -9.24 5.55
C LEU A 328 -1.33 -9.55 6.52
N SER A 329 -1.58 -8.69 7.50
CA SER A 329 -2.63 -8.90 8.49
C SER A 329 -4.03 -8.93 7.86
N SER A 330 -4.27 -8.06 6.87
CA SER A 330 -5.56 -8.00 6.19
C SER A 330 -5.81 -9.24 5.32
N HIS A 331 -4.80 -9.67 4.57
CA HIS A 331 -4.88 -10.91 3.79
C HIS A 331 -5.00 -12.15 4.67
N MET A 332 -4.27 -12.23 5.78
CA MET A 332 -4.42 -13.32 6.76
C MET A 332 -5.85 -13.37 7.31
N LYS A 333 -6.42 -12.22 7.69
CA LYS A 333 -7.79 -12.13 8.22
C LYS A 333 -8.83 -12.59 7.21
N MET A 334 -8.67 -12.21 5.93
CA MET A 334 -9.63 -12.57 4.88
C MET A 334 -9.49 -14.02 4.41
N SER A 335 -8.26 -14.53 4.28
CA SER A 335 -7.99 -15.85 3.71
C SER A 335 -7.93 -16.99 4.74
N GLY A 336 -7.63 -16.67 6.01
CA GLY A 336 -7.34 -17.64 7.06
C GLY A 336 -5.98 -18.33 6.93
N VAL A 337 -5.14 -17.94 5.96
CA VAL A 337 -3.79 -18.48 5.76
C VAL A 337 -2.82 -17.77 6.70
N ASP A 338 -1.91 -18.53 7.32
CA ASP A 338 -0.85 -17.96 8.14
C ASP A 338 0.27 -17.36 7.27
N MET A 339 0.55 -16.08 7.50
CA MET A 339 1.58 -15.29 6.82
C MET A 339 2.51 -14.63 7.85
N THR A 340 2.68 -15.25 9.02
CA THR A 340 3.60 -14.78 10.06
C THR A 340 5.03 -15.28 9.83
N ALA A 341 6.00 -14.54 10.37
CA ALA A 341 7.39 -14.96 10.45
C ALA A 341 7.71 -15.42 11.88
N MET A 342 8.61 -16.39 12.01
CA MET A 342 9.05 -16.88 13.31
C MET A 342 10.29 -16.11 13.78
N ARG A 343 10.22 -15.58 15.01
CA ARG A 343 11.42 -15.12 15.72
C ARG A 343 11.95 -16.24 16.60
N LYS A 344 13.18 -16.68 16.32
CA LYS A 344 13.87 -17.63 17.20
C LYS A 344 14.36 -16.89 18.44
N TYR A 345 14.14 -17.47 19.61
CA TYR A 345 14.75 -16.98 20.85
C TYR A 345 16.21 -17.43 20.92
N ASP A 346 17.06 -16.60 21.52
CA ASP A 346 18.49 -16.92 21.73
C ASP A 346 18.67 -18.13 22.67
N ALA A 347 17.74 -18.32 23.60
CA ALA A 347 17.64 -19.49 24.46
C ALA A 347 16.18 -19.96 24.53
N PRO A 348 15.92 -21.27 24.67
CA PRO A 348 14.56 -21.79 24.89
C PRO A 348 13.91 -21.08 26.07
N ARG A 349 12.66 -20.65 25.89
CA ARG A 349 11.96 -19.82 26.87
C ARG A 349 10.78 -20.60 27.42
N THR A 350 11.02 -21.28 28.54
CA THR A 350 9.94 -21.94 29.27
C THR A 350 9.04 -20.88 29.90
N VAL A 351 7.80 -20.81 29.44
CA VAL A 351 6.76 -20.02 30.08
C VAL A 351 5.78 -20.99 30.72
N GLU A 352 5.61 -20.87 32.03
CA GLU A 352 4.53 -21.54 32.75
C GLU A 352 3.24 -20.79 32.49
N ARG A 353 2.27 -21.50 31.90
CA ARG A 353 0.95 -20.96 31.61
C ARG A 353 -0.13 -21.76 32.30
N ILE A 354 -1.10 -21.06 32.88
CA ILE A 354 -2.28 -21.70 33.48
C ILE A 354 -3.34 -21.81 32.38
N ALA A 355 -3.52 -23.02 31.85
CA ALA A 355 -4.55 -23.29 30.86
C ALA A 355 -5.73 -24.03 31.49
N VAL A 356 -6.95 -23.64 31.10
CA VAL A 356 -8.16 -24.40 31.41
C VAL A 356 -8.22 -25.59 30.45
N LYS A 357 -8.24 -26.80 31.00
CA LYS A 357 -8.44 -28.05 30.24
C LYS A 357 -9.88 -28.52 30.40
N PRO A 358 -10.73 -28.41 29.35
CA PRO A 358 -12.12 -28.86 29.42
C PRO A 358 -12.22 -30.38 29.48
N LYS A 359 -13.06 -30.92 30.39
CA LYS A 359 -13.34 -32.36 30.46
C LYS A 359 -14.44 -32.72 29.46
N MET A 360 -14.04 -33.04 28.23
CA MET A 360 -14.97 -33.31 27.12
C MET A 360 -16.00 -34.40 27.39
N LYS A 361 -15.67 -35.39 28.22
CA LYS A 361 -16.59 -36.47 28.59
C LYS A 361 -17.79 -35.94 29.38
N GLU A 362 -17.55 -35.04 30.34
CA GLU A 362 -18.56 -34.48 31.22
C GLU A 362 -19.36 -33.37 30.50
N LEU A 363 -18.66 -32.52 29.74
CA LEU A 363 -19.29 -31.52 28.88
C LEU A 363 -20.20 -32.14 27.83
N GLY A 364 -19.76 -33.22 27.17
CA GLY A 364 -20.55 -33.92 26.16
C GLY A 364 -21.80 -34.61 26.71
N GLN A 365 -21.76 -35.10 27.96
CA GLN A 365 -22.91 -35.73 28.61
C GLN A 365 -24.02 -34.73 28.94
N LYS A 366 -23.65 -33.53 29.40
CA LYS A 366 -24.61 -32.50 29.82
C LYS A 366 -25.08 -31.60 28.68
N TYR A 367 -24.14 -31.08 27.89
CA TYR A 367 -24.41 -30.03 26.90
C TYR A 367 -24.49 -30.54 25.46
N LYS A 368 -24.18 -31.82 25.21
CA LYS A 368 -24.31 -32.51 23.91
C LYS A 368 -23.79 -31.67 22.73
N LYS A 369 -24.69 -31.06 21.95
CA LYS A 369 -24.37 -30.29 20.73
C LYS A 369 -23.63 -28.98 21.04
N GLU A 370 -23.79 -28.43 22.24
CA GLU A 370 -23.18 -27.16 22.67
C GLU A 370 -21.80 -27.34 23.32
N ALA A 371 -21.42 -28.59 23.64
CA ALA A 371 -20.14 -28.89 24.29
C ALA A 371 -18.93 -28.37 23.50
N GLY A 372 -19.02 -28.33 22.17
CA GLY A 372 -17.97 -27.82 21.29
C GLY A 372 -17.78 -26.29 21.39
N GLU A 373 -18.87 -25.55 21.53
CA GLU A 373 -18.82 -24.08 21.68
C GLU A 373 -18.37 -23.70 23.09
N ILE A 374 -18.81 -24.42 24.12
CA ILE A 374 -18.33 -24.26 25.50
C ILE A 374 -16.82 -24.52 25.59
N LYS A 375 -16.32 -25.56 24.90
CA LYS A 375 -14.87 -25.84 24.82
C LYS A 375 -14.09 -24.65 24.26
N LYS A 376 -14.55 -24.09 23.14
CA LYS A 376 -13.88 -22.93 22.51
C LYS A 376 -13.92 -21.69 23.40
N ALA A 377 -15.01 -21.48 24.14
CA ALA A 377 -15.11 -20.38 25.08
C ALA A 377 -14.12 -20.56 26.25
N LEU A 378 -14.00 -21.77 26.79
CA LEU A 378 -13.07 -22.13 27.87
C LEU A 378 -11.59 -21.98 27.45
N GLU A 379 -11.24 -22.41 26.25
CA GLU A 379 -9.87 -22.32 25.73
C GLU A 379 -9.44 -20.87 25.42
N LYS A 380 -10.39 -19.93 25.33
CA LYS A 380 -10.13 -18.50 25.09
C LYS A 380 -10.04 -17.66 26.37
N MET A 381 -10.24 -18.25 27.55
CA MET A 381 -10.19 -17.50 28.81
C MET A 381 -8.75 -17.10 29.14
N SER A 382 -8.54 -15.84 29.54
CA SER A 382 -7.21 -15.30 29.84
C SER A 382 -6.69 -15.75 31.21
N GLU A 383 -5.37 -15.87 31.36
CA GLU A 383 -4.70 -16.20 32.64
C GLU A 383 -5.03 -15.20 33.75
N GLN A 384 -5.09 -13.90 33.41
CA GLN A 384 -5.41 -12.84 34.37
C GLN A 384 -6.78 -13.07 35.03
N TRP A 385 -7.77 -13.48 34.22
CA TRP A 385 -9.12 -13.78 34.71
C TRP A 385 -9.16 -15.04 35.59
N LEU A 386 -8.31 -16.04 35.31
CA LEU A 386 -8.19 -17.27 36.13
C LEU A 386 -7.55 -17.00 37.49
N VAL A 387 -6.64 -16.03 37.56
CA VAL A 387 -5.96 -15.63 38.80
C VAL A 387 -6.85 -14.72 39.64
N ASP A 388 -7.53 -13.74 39.03
CA ASP A 388 -8.38 -12.76 39.74
C ASP A 388 -9.66 -13.37 40.32
N SER A 389 -10.17 -14.46 39.74
CA SER A 389 -11.46 -15.02 40.14
C SER A 389 -11.42 -15.87 41.41
N GLY A 390 -10.26 -16.40 41.85
CA GLY A 390 -10.11 -17.09 43.14
C GLY A 390 -11.14 -18.19 43.48
N GLN A 391 -11.96 -18.62 42.51
CA GLN A 391 -13.20 -19.36 42.72
C GLN A 391 -13.19 -20.64 41.90
N THR A 392 -13.47 -21.75 42.58
CA THR A 392 -13.67 -23.10 42.05
C THR A 392 -14.96 -23.28 41.25
N SER A 393 -15.66 -22.19 40.88
CA SER A 393 -16.84 -22.24 40.00
C SER A 393 -17.02 -20.94 39.22
N SER A 394 -17.25 -21.01 37.91
CA SER A 394 -17.50 -19.83 37.08
C SER A 394 -18.67 -20.06 36.11
N GLU A 395 -19.56 -19.08 35.93
CA GLU A 395 -20.62 -19.18 34.93
C GLU A 395 -20.15 -18.65 33.57
N VAL A 396 -20.13 -19.48 32.53
CA VAL A 396 -19.92 -19.04 31.14
C VAL A 396 -21.26 -19.00 30.41
N ARG A 397 -21.56 -17.84 29.79
CA ARG A 397 -22.71 -17.67 28.91
C ARG A 397 -22.39 -18.25 27.55
N VAL A 398 -23.19 -19.22 27.11
CA VAL A 398 -23.15 -19.74 25.74
C VAL A 398 -24.05 -18.85 24.88
N ALA A 399 -23.56 -18.40 23.73
CA ALA A 399 -24.37 -17.59 22.83
C ALA A 399 -25.46 -18.47 22.19
N GLY A 400 -26.71 -18.29 22.61
CA GLY A 400 -27.86 -18.96 21.98
C GLY A 400 -29.09 -19.17 22.86
N ASP A 401 -28.94 -19.25 24.18
CA ASP A 401 -30.05 -19.46 25.12
C ASP A 401 -29.77 -18.80 26.48
N GLU A 402 -30.82 -18.54 27.27
CA GLU A 402 -30.74 -17.93 28.62
C GLU A 402 -29.99 -18.81 29.66
N GLU A 403 -29.53 -20.00 29.28
CA GLU A 403 -28.85 -20.93 30.19
C GLU A 403 -27.39 -20.55 30.46
N ARG A 404 -27.05 -20.43 31.75
CA ARG A 404 -25.68 -20.25 32.23
C ARG A 404 -25.05 -21.61 32.50
N ALA A 405 -23.91 -21.90 31.88
CA ALA A 405 -23.15 -23.09 32.20
C ALA A 405 -22.26 -22.82 33.43
N SER A 406 -22.58 -23.43 34.57
CA SER A 406 -21.69 -23.42 35.74
C SER A 406 -20.50 -24.36 35.50
N LEU A 407 -19.30 -23.80 35.52
CA LEU A 407 -18.02 -24.45 35.34
C LEU A 407 -17.34 -24.57 36.69
N ASP A 408 -17.65 -25.66 37.40
CA ASP A 408 -16.93 -26.07 38.58
C ASP A 408 -15.79 -27.05 38.21
N ALA A 409 -15.07 -27.54 39.22
CA ALA A 409 -14.01 -28.55 39.08
C ALA A 409 -14.48 -29.88 38.46
N HIS A 410 -15.79 -30.06 38.25
CA HIS A 410 -16.33 -31.13 37.44
C HIS A 410 -15.93 -30.87 35.97
N TYR A 411 -16.40 -29.81 35.35
CA TYR A 411 -16.28 -29.63 33.88
C TYR A 411 -14.91 -29.16 33.37
N SER A 412 -14.02 -28.66 34.23
CA SER A 412 -12.70 -28.19 33.82
C SER A 412 -11.62 -28.42 34.89
N SER A 413 -10.35 -28.34 34.50
CA SER A 413 -9.20 -28.39 35.40
C SER A 413 -8.13 -27.40 34.97
N LEU A 414 -7.39 -26.86 35.93
CA LEU A 414 -6.22 -26.02 35.65
C LEU A 414 -4.99 -26.91 35.48
N SER A 415 -4.22 -26.66 34.44
CA SER A 415 -2.92 -27.31 34.24
C SER A 415 -1.85 -26.27 33.93
N THR A 416 -0.70 -26.40 34.59
CA THR A 416 0.51 -25.67 34.20
C THR A 416 1.07 -26.31 32.93
N ILE A 417 1.05 -25.56 31.83
CA ILE A 417 1.69 -25.96 30.59
C ILE A 417 3.03 -25.27 30.52
N VAL A 418 4.08 -26.06 30.31
CA VAL A 418 5.42 -25.58 29.97
C VAL A 418 5.52 -25.58 28.45
N SER A 419 5.45 -24.40 27.83
CA SER A 419 5.75 -24.24 26.39
C SER A 419 7.22 -23.82 26.23
N GLY A 420 7.98 -24.57 25.44
CA GLY A 420 9.41 -24.36 25.19
C GLY A 420 9.71 -23.60 23.90
#